data_AF-A0AAP9HDG8-F1
#
_entry.id   AF-A0AAP9HDG8-F1
#
_cell.length_a   1.000
_cell.length_b   1.000
_cell.length_c   1.000
_cell.angle_alpha   90.00
_cell.angle_beta   90.00
_cell.angle_gamma   90.00
#
_symmetry.space_group_name_H-M   'P 1'
#
loop_
_entity.id
_entity.type
_entity.pdbx_description
1 polymer ?
#
loop_
_entity_poly.entity_id
_entity_poly.type
_entity_poly.pdbx_seq_one_letter_code
_entity_poly.pdbx_strand_id
1 'polypeptide(L)'
;MVYFYKKYGWEKIKDIGLHTIGSVWTKDGKYYYFDDLGNNQLVKNTVFEINNKNVVNELLSNSNKISIDRIRDIINQKQMQVVDGKVQFKAPVKYGKDYRIVLVLVSVVVIFIYLLERRYKEWGTDYK
;
A
#
# COMPACT_ATOMS: atom_id res chain seq x y z
N MET A 1 6.69 -19.97 16.52
CA MET A 1 5.91 -18.94 15.80
C MET A 1 6.67 -17.62 15.91
N VAL A 2 7.02 -16.98 14.80
CA VAL A 2 7.77 -15.71 14.79
C VAL A 2 6.77 -14.59 14.51
N TYR A 3 6.51 -13.74 15.51
CA TYR A 3 5.60 -12.61 15.40
C TYR A 3 6.35 -11.39 14.84
N PHE A 4 6.34 -11.21 13.51
CA PHE A 4 6.95 -10.05 12.86
C PHE A 4 6.20 -8.72 13.08
N TYR A 5 5.06 -8.72 13.77
CA TYR A 5 4.08 -7.63 13.69
C TYR A 5 3.65 -6.99 15.01
N LYS A 6 4.18 -7.40 16.17
CA LYS A 6 3.76 -6.78 17.43
C LYS A 6 4.55 -5.49 17.65
N LYS A 7 3.96 -4.34 17.28
CA LYS A 7 4.46 -3.01 17.64
C LYS A 7 4.30 -2.81 19.16
N TYR A 8 5.21 -3.38 19.94
CA TYR A 8 5.10 -3.41 21.40
C TYR A 8 5.08 -1.98 21.98
N GLY A 9 4.08 -1.68 22.81
CA GLY A 9 3.87 -0.34 23.39
C GLY A 9 3.26 0.69 22.42
N TRP A 10 2.88 0.29 21.20
CA TRP A 10 2.17 1.15 20.27
C TRP A 10 0.71 0.75 20.18
N GLU A 11 -0.18 1.74 20.21
CA GLU A 11 -1.61 1.56 20.02
C GLU A 11 -2.08 2.34 18.79
N LYS A 12 -2.79 1.66 17.89
CA LYS A 12 -3.35 2.30 16.69
C LYS A 12 -4.60 3.07 17.09
N ILE A 13 -4.68 4.33 16.70
CA ILE A 13 -5.85 5.17 16.98
C ILE A 13 -6.76 5.22 15.75
N LYS A 14 -6.18 5.50 14.57
CA LYS A 14 -6.98 5.79 13.37
C LYS A 14 -6.18 5.62 12.08
N ASP A 15 -6.87 5.20 11.02
CA ASP A 15 -6.38 5.23 9.64
C ASP A 15 -6.63 6.57 8.95
N ILE A 16 -5.66 7.00 8.15
CA ILE A 16 -5.70 8.26 7.40
C ILE A 16 -5.93 7.95 5.92
N GLY A 17 -6.92 8.65 5.35
CA GLY A 17 -7.32 8.57 3.95
C GLY A 17 -7.64 7.15 3.51
N LEU A 18 -8.86 6.67 3.73
CA LEU A 18 -9.36 5.34 3.29
C LEU A 18 -8.33 4.18 3.39
N HIS A 19 -7.41 4.22 4.37
CA HIS A 19 -6.33 3.24 4.59
C HIS A 19 -5.23 3.23 3.51
N THR A 20 -5.06 4.31 2.75
CA THR A 20 -4.08 4.41 1.65
C THR A 20 -2.96 5.43 1.92
N ILE A 21 -3.12 6.30 2.91
CA ILE A 21 -2.16 7.40 3.18
C ILE A 21 -1.27 7.08 4.39
N GLY A 22 -1.84 6.54 5.46
CA GLY A 22 -1.08 6.25 6.67
C GLY A 22 -1.97 5.99 7.86
N SER A 23 -1.39 6.02 9.06
CA SER A 23 -2.13 5.81 10.30
C SER A 23 -1.56 6.58 11.48
N VAL A 24 -2.43 6.96 12.41
CA VAL A 24 -2.06 7.62 13.67
C VAL A 24 -1.97 6.59 14.78
N TRP A 25 -0.88 6.64 15.53
CA TRP A 25 -0.58 5.76 16.64
C TRP A 25 -0.20 6.56 17.88
N THR A 26 -0.39 5.97 19.07
CA THR A 26 0.11 6.50 20.33
C THR A 26 1.12 5.55 20.95
N LYS A 27 2.11 6.14 21.62
CA LYS A 27 3.08 5.43 22.46
C LYS A 27 3.61 6.38 23.53
N ASP A 28 3.64 5.92 24.78
CA ASP A 28 4.17 6.67 25.92
C ASP A 28 3.56 8.09 26.06
N GLY A 29 2.26 8.23 25.76
CA GLY A 29 1.52 9.50 25.83
C GLY A 29 1.79 10.48 24.68
N LYS A 30 2.56 10.08 23.67
CA LYS A 30 2.85 10.87 22.46
C LYS A 30 2.11 10.33 21.25
N TYR A 31 1.88 11.19 20.26
CA TYR A 31 1.22 10.85 19.00
C TYR A 31 2.20 10.77 17.86
N TYR A 32 1.98 9.80 16.97
CA TYR A 32 2.85 9.53 15.85
C TYR A 32 2.04 9.26 14.59
N TYR A 33 2.56 9.72 13.46
CA TYR A 33 2.06 9.40 12.13
C TYR A 33 2.97 8.36 11.48
N PHE A 34 2.37 7.26 11.02
CA PHE A 34 3.02 6.21 10.25
C PHE A 34 2.64 6.40 8.79
N ASP A 35 3.64 6.62 7.94
CA ASP A 35 3.48 6.76 6.50
C ASP A 35 3.33 5.39 5.82
N ASP A 36 2.28 5.23 5.01
CA ASP A 36 2.04 4.03 4.20
C ASP A 36 2.25 4.29 2.70
N LEU A 37 2.66 5.51 2.31
CA LEU A 37 2.86 5.92 0.91
C LEU A 37 4.20 5.43 0.33
N GLY A 38 5.21 5.30 1.19
CA GLY A 38 6.54 4.78 0.83
C GLY A 38 7.43 5.76 0.06
N ASN A 39 8.66 5.31 -0.23
CA ASN A 39 9.75 6.18 -0.74
C ASN A 39 9.48 6.89 -2.06
N ASN A 40 8.52 6.42 -2.87
CA ASN A 40 8.20 7.04 -4.17
C ASN A 40 7.46 8.38 -4.04
N GLN A 41 7.00 8.75 -2.84
CA GLN A 41 6.19 9.95 -2.61
C GLN A 41 6.89 11.07 -1.82
N LEU A 42 8.23 11.10 -1.84
CA LEU A 42 9.11 12.11 -1.21
C LEU A 42 9.15 12.10 0.33
N VAL A 43 8.36 11.25 0.97
CA VAL A 43 8.45 10.97 2.42
C VAL A 43 9.47 9.86 2.63
N LYS A 44 10.68 10.23 3.06
CA LYS A 44 11.81 9.28 3.24
C LYS A 44 11.71 8.47 4.54
N ASN A 45 10.87 8.90 5.47
CA ASN A 45 10.78 8.36 6.81
C ASN A 45 9.42 7.73 7.03
N THR A 46 9.40 6.59 7.70
CA THR A 46 8.16 5.81 7.92
C THR A 46 7.39 6.27 9.15
N VAL A 47 8.05 6.92 10.10
CA VAL A 47 7.45 7.31 11.38
C VAL A 47 7.82 8.75 11.73
N PHE A 48 6.81 9.52 12.11
CA PHE A 48 6.93 10.90 12.55
C PHE A 48 6.28 11.09 13.91
N GLU A 49 6.97 11.76 14.84
CA GLU A 49 6.37 12.28 16.07
C GLU A 49 5.59 13.57 15.74
N ILE A 50 4.35 13.66 16.21
CA ILE A 50 3.49 14.82 15.99
C ILE A 50 3.65 15.76 17.18
N ASN A 51 4.34 16.87 16.96
CA ASN A 51 4.68 17.81 18.03
C ASN A 51 3.60 18.90 18.20
N ASN A 52 2.74 19.08 17.20
CA ASN A 52 1.68 20.08 17.21
C ASN A 52 0.32 19.46 17.57
N LYS A 53 -0.26 19.89 18.70
CA LYS A 53 -1.58 19.43 19.17
C LYS A 53 -2.72 19.72 18.18
N ASN A 54 -2.62 20.80 17.40
CA ASN A 54 -3.63 21.11 16.38
C ASN A 54 -3.61 20.06 15.26
N VAL A 55 -2.43 19.59 14.88
CA VAL A 55 -2.29 18.50 13.89
C VAL A 55 -2.86 17.20 14.44
N VAL A 56 -2.62 16.89 15.72
CA VAL A 56 -3.25 15.71 16.35
C VAL A 56 -4.76 15.79 16.24
N ASN A 57 -5.36 16.92 16.62
CA ASN A 57 -6.82 17.11 16.54
C ASN A 57 -7.33 17.03 15.09
N GLU A 58 -6.60 17.60 14.14
CA GLU A 58 -6.95 17.54 12.71
C GLU A 58 -6.96 16.10 12.20
N LEU A 59 -5.89 15.33 12.46
CA LEU A 59 -5.78 13.94 12.01
C LEU A 59 -6.81 13.02 12.65
N LEU A 60 -7.13 13.27 13.93
CA LEU A 60 -8.13 12.51 14.67
C LEU A 60 -9.57 12.95 14.39
N SER A 61 -9.80 14.09 13.74
CA SER A 61 -11.14 14.57 13.39
C SER A 61 -11.91 13.56 12.55
N ASN A 62 -13.25 13.55 12.62
CA ASN A 62 -14.08 12.63 11.81
C ASN A 62 -14.07 12.93 10.30
N SER A 63 -13.26 13.89 9.85
CA SER A 63 -13.07 14.16 8.43
C SER A 63 -12.20 13.07 7.81
N ASN A 64 -12.78 12.27 6.92
CA ASN A 64 -12.04 11.32 6.08
C ASN A 64 -11.30 12.02 4.91
N LYS A 65 -11.30 13.35 4.86
CA LYS A 65 -10.79 14.15 3.73
C LYS A 65 -9.33 14.59 3.87
N ILE A 66 -8.54 13.90 4.68
CA ILE A 66 -7.11 14.24 4.77
C ILE A 66 -6.44 13.75 3.49
N SER A 67 -5.93 14.70 2.71
CA SER A 67 -5.23 14.44 1.46
C SER A 67 -3.74 14.19 1.70
N ILE A 68 -3.10 13.56 0.72
CA ILE A 68 -1.64 13.35 0.72
C ILE A 68 -0.93 14.71 0.78
N ASP A 69 -1.40 15.71 0.03
CA ASP A 69 -0.81 17.04 0.01
C ASP A 69 -0.90 17.72 1.37
N ARG A 70 -1.99 17.52 2.12
CA ARG A 70 -2.10 18.05 3.48
C ARG A 70 -1.06 17.43 4.42
N ILE A 71 -0.81 16.12 4.33
CA ILE A 71 0.25 15.46 5.09
C ILE A 71 1.63 16.04 4.75
N ARG A 72 1.91 16.25 3.45
CA ARG A 72 3.17 16.88 2.99
C ARG A 72 3.34 18.27 3.56
N ASP A 73 2.28 19.08 3.59
CA ASP A 73 2.32 20.42 4.15
C ASP A 73 2.65 20.40 5.65
N ILE A 74 2.04 19.50 6.42
CA ILE A 74 2.31 19.35 7.85
C ILE A 74 3.79 19.01 8.11
N ILE A 75 4.35 18.09 7.30
CA ILE A 75 5.76 17.70 7.38
C ILE A 75 6.67 18.88 6.99
N ASN A 76 6.38 19.58 5.88
CA ASN A 76 7.16 20.73 5.39
C ASN A 76 7.13 21.90 6.38
N GLN A 77 6.01 22.11 7.07
CA GLN A 77 5.85 23.11 8.13
C GLN A 77 6.54 22.70 9.44
N LYS A 78 7.26 21.57 9.49
CA LYS A 78 7.95 21.02 10.67
C LYS A 78 7.03 20.82 11.87
N GLN A 79 5.73 20.60 11.64
CA GLN A 79 4.75 20.30 12.68
C GLN A 79 4.81 18.83 13.11
N MET A 80 5.59 18.03 12.38
CA MET A 80 5.98 16.67 12.67
C MET A 80 7.50 16.57 12.62
N GLN A 81 8.09 15.78 13.51
CA GLN A 81 9.51 15.47 13.50
C GLN A 81 9.73 14.01 13.12
N VAL A 82 10.73 13.78 12.27
CA VAL A 82 11.15 12.42 11.92
C VAL A 82 11.62 11.70 13.18
N VAL A 83 11.07 10.53 13.43
CA VAL A 83 11.66 9.62 14.42
C VAL A 83 12.84 8.95 13.74
N ASP A 84 14.05 9.33 14.12
CA ASP A 84 15.27 8.72 13.59
C ASP A 84 15.40 7.30 14.18
N GLY A 85 14.98 6.32 13.38
CA GLY A 85 15.02 4.92 13.74
C GLY A 85 16.12 4.23 12.94
N LYS A 86 17.05 3.57 13.63
CA LYS A 86 17.98 2.65 12.96
C LYS A 86 17.18 1.52 12.34
N VAL A 87 17.26 1.36 11.02
CA VAL A 87 16.63 0.24 10.31
C VAL A 87 17.24 -1.06 10.82
N GLN A 88 16.48 -1.81 11.63
CA GLN A 88 16.90 -3.10 12.19
C GLN A 88 16.77 -4.22 11.14
N PHE A 89 15.71 -4.16 10.33
CA PHE A 89 15.41 -5.15 9.31
C PHE A 89 14.87 -4.45 8.06
N LYS A 90 15.50 -4.70 6.91
CA LYS A 90 14.99 -4.32 5.60
C LYS A 90 14.34 -5.56 4.99
N ALA A 91 13.03 -5.56 4.81
CA ALA A 91 12.33 -6.63 4.12
C ALA A 91 12.39 -6.38 2.60
N PRO A 92 13.16 -7.18 1.82
CA PRO A 92 13.11 -7.08 0.37
C PRO A 92 11.80 -7.69 -0.11
N VAL A 93 10.85 -6.86 -0.54
CA VAL A 93 9.65 -7.33 -1.24
C VAL A 93 10.10 -7.72 -2.66
N LYS A 94 10.23 -9.03 -2.92
CA LYS A 94 10.41 -9.53 -4.28
C LYS A 94 9.05 -9.45 -5.00
N TYR A 95 8.86 -8.40 -5.80
CA TYR A 95 7.80 -8.40 -6.80
C TYR A 95 8.18 -9.38 -7.93
N GLY A 96 7.90 -10.66 -7.73
CA GLY A 96 7.91 -11.64 -8.81
C GLY A 96 6.57 -11.58 -9.53
N LYS A 97 6.53 -11.04 -10.76
CA LYS A 97 5.39 -11.31 -11.65
C LYS A 97 5.34 -12.82 -11.86
N ASP A 98 4.25 -13.47 -11.47
CA ASP A 98 4.08 -14.90 -11.71
C ASP A 98 3.65 -15.11 -13.17
N TYR A 99 4.63 -15.28 -14.04
CA TYR A 99 4.42 -15.52 -15.48
C TYR A 99 3.70 -16.83 -15.77
N ARG A 100 3.51 -17.72 -14.77
CA ARG A 100 2.74 -18.95 -14.93
C ARG A 100 1.28 -18.66 -15.29
N ILE A 101 0.68 -17.63 -14.69
CA ILE A 101 -0.70 -17.23 -15.00
C ILE A 101 -0.80 -16.74 -16.44
N VAL A 102 0.17 -15.92 -16.89
CA VAL A 102 0.21 -15.43 -18.28
C VAL A 102 0.41 -16.59 -19.26
N LEU A 103 1.29 -17.54 -18.95
CA LEU A 103 1.54 -18.73 -19.78
C LEU A 103 0.27 -19.58 -19.92
N VAL A 104 -0.44 -19.84 -18.82
CA VAL A 104 -1.71 -20.60 -18.82
C VAL A 104 -2.75 -19.90 -19.69
N LEU A 105 -2.93 -18.58 -19.54
CA LEU A 105 -3.88 -17.81 -20.34
C LEU A 105 -3.56 -17.86 -21.85
N VAL A 106 -2.29 -17.71 -22.23
CA VAL A 106 -1.86 -17.82 -23.63
C VAL A 106 -2.14 -19.22 -24.19
N SER A 107 -1.84 -20.28 -23.44
CA SER A 107 -2.13 -21.65 -23.89
C SER A 107 -3.63 -21.92 -24.07
N VAL A 108 -4.50 -21.37 -23.22
CA VAL A 108 -5.96 -21.47 -23.39
C VAL A 108 -6.42 -20.77 -24.66
N VAL A 109 -5.90 -19.57 -24.95
CA VAL A 109 -6.24 -18.82 -26.17
C VAL A 109 -5.81 -19.58 -27.43
N VAL A 110 -4.60 -20.15 -27.45
CA VAL A 110 -4.10 -20.95 -28.59
C VAL A 110 -4.98 -22.18 -28.82
N ILE A 111 -5.33 -22.92 -27.75
CA ILE A 111 -6.23 -24.08 -27.85
C ILE A 111 -7.60 -23.64 -28.38
N PHE A 112 -8.13 -22.52 -27.89
CA PHE A 112 -9.42 -22.01 -28.33
C PHE A 112 -9.43 -21.65 -29.83
N ILE A 113 -8.40 -20.97 -30.33
CA ILE A 113 -8.24 -20.66 -31.76
C ILE A 113 -8.16 -21.95 -32.58
N TYR A 114 -7.34 -22.91 -32.15
CA TYR A 114 -7.23 -24.21 -32.82
C TYR A 114 -8.57 -24.95 -32.91
N LEU A 115 -9.36 -24.95 -31.83
CA LEU A 115 -10.69 -25.56 -31.80
C LEU A 115 -11.69 -24.84 -32.71
N LEU A 116 -11.63 -23.50 -32.79
CA LEU A 116 -12.44 -22.71 -33.71
C LEU A 116 -12.11 -23.01 -35.18
N GLU A 117 -10.83 -23.07 -35.54
CA GLU A 117 -10.40 -23.43 -36.90
C GLU A 117 -10.83 -24.84 -37.28
N ARG A 118 -10.72 -25.80 -36.35
CA ARG A 118 -11.17 -27.18 -36.59
C ARG A 118 -12.67 -27.22 -36.87
N ARG A 119 -13.48 -26.54 -36.05
CA ARG A 119 -14.94 -26.45 -36.27
C ARG A 119 -15.30 -25.74 -37.56
N TYR A 120 -14.58 -24.68 -37.94
CA TYR A 120 -14.82 -23.99 -39.20
C TYR A 120 -14.56 -24.90 -40.42
N LYS A 121 -13.51 -25.72 -40.37
CA LYS A 121 -13.20 -26.70 -41.43
C LYS A 121 -14.26 -27.81 -41.52
N GLU A 122 -14.73 -28.33 -40.39
CA GLU A 122 -15.81 -29.33 -40.32
C GLU A 122 -17.11 -28.78 -40.97
N TRP A 123 -17.48 -27.53 -40.67
CA TRP A 123 -18.66 -26.91 -41.27
C TRP A 123 -18.48 -26.54 -42.74
N GLY A 124 -17.27 -26.18 -43.16
CA GLY A 124 -16.96 -25.89 -44.56
C GLY A 124 -17.00 -27.12 -45.48
N THR A 125 -16.92 -28.33 -44.93
CA THR A 125 -17.01 -29.59 -45.68
C THR A 125 -18.43 -30.16 -45.82
N ASP A 126 -19.38 -29.72 -45.00
CA ASP A 126 -20.77 -30.20 -45.03
C ASP A 126 -21.65 -29.51 -46.10
N TYR A 127 -21.16 -28.43 -46.73
CA TYR A 127 -21.89 -27.65 -47.76
C TYR A 127 -21.39 -27.87 -49.20
N LYS A 128 -20.76 -29.02 -49.50
CA LYS A 128 -20.25 -29.32 -50.85
C LYS A 128 -20.84 -30.59 -51.44
#